data_AF-U7NJC1-F1
#
_entry.id   AF-U7NJC1-F1
#
_cell.length_a   1.000
_cell.length_b   1.000
_cell.length_c   1.000
_cell.angle_alpha   90.00
_cell.angle_beta   90.00
_cell.angle_gamma   90.00
#
_symmetry.space_group_name_H-M   'P 1'
#
loop_
_entity.id
_entity.type
_entity.pdbx_description
1 polymer ?
#
loop_
_entity_poly.entity_id
_entity_poly.type
_entity_poly.pdbx_seq_one_letter_code
_entity_poly.pdbx_strand_id
1 'polypeptide(L)'
;MKFQENSELLQSNAFIDSSGTGSNSGIRKTCSKTVILGVAESDAHVVANKLIEARLEASGYEVVNLGACTPLSEFGQAYENHPESVAILIGTLNGHALQDLSDLLWMKQKFAVNCPVIVGGKLGLSPGKAQRVGQTLLNRGVDALINDIEDVLSYIQQGQYGLAKTG
;
A
#
# COMPACT_ATOMS: atom_id res chain seq x y z
N MET A 1 -43.79 19.24 3.30
CA MET A 1 -43.02 19.38 4.55
C MET A 1 -41.61 19.85 4.17
N LYS A 2 -41.27 21.10 4.52
CA LYS A 2 -39.93 21.66 4.45
C LYS A 2 -39.12 21.14 5.64
N PHE A 3 -37.82 20.93 5.49
CA PHE A 3 -36.81 21.61 6.33
C PHE A 3 -35.57 21.88 5.49
N GLN A 4 -35.13 23.12 5.59
CA GLN A 4 -33.94 23.76 5.04
C GLN A 4 -32.96 23.96 6.22
N GLU A 5 -31.73 24.42 5.95
CA GLU A 5 -30.70 24.92 6.90
C GLU A 5 -29.80 23.85 7.55
N ASN A 6 -28.46 23.99 7.67
CA ASN A 6 -27.58 25.16 7.60
C ASN A 6 -26.15 24.80 7.18
N SER A 7 -25.51 25.74 6.47
CA SER A 7 -24.07 25.86 6.34
C SER A 7 -23.46 26.59 7.54
N GLU A 8 -22.15 26.42 7.67
CA GLU A 8 -21.17 27.25 8.39
C GLU A 8 -20.77 26.88 9.83
N LEU A 9 -19.47 27.12 10.04
CA LEU A 9 -18.71 27.27 11.28
C LEU A 9 -18.18 26.00 11.95
N LEU A 10 -16.90 25.75 11.70
CA LEU A 10 -15.88 25.91 12.74
C LEU A 10 -14.51 26.20 12.09
N GLN A 11 -14.32 27.46 11.72
CA GLN A 11 -13.02 28.10 11.89
C GLN A 11 -12.77 28.17 13.40
N SER A 12 -11.67 27.59 13.89
CA SER A 12 -11.10 28.03 15.16
C SER A 12 -9.59 28.04 15.06
N ASN A 13 -9.05 29.25 14.90
CA ASN A 13 -7.65 29.54 15.15
C ASN A 13 -7.42 29.65 16.66
N ALA A 14 -6.37 28.97 17.10
CA ALA A 14 -5.43 29.29 18.19
C ALA A 14 -5.96 29.72 19.58
N PHE A 15 -5.58 28.94 20.60
CA PHE A 15 -5.34 29.47 21.94
C PHE A 15 -3.89 29.13 22.33
N ILE A 16 -3.06 30.15 22.52
CA ILE A 16 -1.69 30.03 23.02
C ILE A 16 -1.75 30.17 24.55
N ASP A 17 -1.11 29.20 25.20
CA ASP A 17 -0.94 29.01 26.64
C ASP A 17 -0.31 30.23 27.34
N SER A 18 -0.91 30.63 28.46
CA SER A 18 -0.17 31.21 29.57
C SER A 18 -0.77 30.69 30.87
N SER A 19 -0.04 29.79 31.52
CA SER A 19 -0.21 29.29 32.90
C SER A 19 -1.13 28.08 33.10
N GLY A 20 -0.54 27.00 33.63
CA GLY A 20 -1.26 26.01 34.43
C GLY A 20 -1.37 24.62 33.80
N THR A 21 -0.49 23.73 34.27
CA THR A 21 -0.70 22.27 34.44
C THR A 21 -2.01 21.71 33.84
N GLY A 22 -1.93 21.16 32.63
CA GLY A 22 -3.03 20.45 31.99
C GLY A 22 -2.49 19.44 31.00
N SER A 23 -2.73 18.17 31.26
CA SER A 23 -2.33 17.01 30.47
C SER A 23 -2.82 17.13 29.03
N ASN A 24 -1.96 17.59 28.14
CA ASN A 24 -2.28 17.76 26.72
C ASN A 24 -2.15 16.39 26.03
N SER A 25 -3.12 15.51 26.26
CA SER A 25 -3.37 14.38 25.36
C SER A 25 -3.99 14.95 24.08
N GLY A 26 -3.16 15.66 23.32
CA GLY A 26 -3.49 16.02 21.95
C GLY A 26 -3.88 14.71 21.26
N ILE A 27 -5.09 14.67 20.71
CA ILE A 27 -5.46 13.66 19.74
C ILE A 27 -4.46 13.87 18.60
N ARG A 28 -3.35 13.13 18.66
CA ARG A 28 -2.48 12.94 17.52
C ARG A 28 -3.44 12.47 16.45
N LYS A 29 -3.60 13.23 15.35
CA LYS A 29 -4.04 12.64 14.10
C LYS A 29 -3.16 11.42 13.95
N THR A 30 -3.68 10.23 14.22
CA THR A 30 -3.01 9.00 13.84
C THR A 30 -2.93 9.14 12.34
N CYS A 31 -1.76 9.45 11.80
CA CYS A 31 -1.56 9.47 10.36
C CYS A 31 -2.09 8.12 9.88
N SER A 32 -3.25 8.14 9.22
CA SER A 32 -3.88 6.94 8.73
C SER A 32 -2.85 6.27 7.83
N LYS A 33 -2.40 5.09 8.22
CA LYS A 33 -1.42 4.35 7.45
C LYS A 33 -2.18 3.75 6.27
N THR A 34 -2.16 4.46 5.15
CA THR A 34 -2.85 4.03 3.94
C THR A 34 -2.03 2.94 3.24
N VAL A 35 -2.67 1.87 2.77
CA VAL A 35 -2.06 0.83 1.93
C VAL A 35 -2.79 0.80 0.61
N ILE A 36 -2.06 0.96 -0.49
CA ILE A 36 -2.61 0.82 -1.83
C ILE A 36 -2.54 -0.66 -2.19
N LEU A 37 -3.66 -1.23 -2.62
CA LEU A 37 -3.79 -2.65 -2.91
C LEU A 37 -4.39 -2.83 -4.30
N GLY A 38 -3.84 -3.75 -5.09
CA GLY A 38 -4.44 -4.15 -6.36
C GLY A 38 -3.86 -5.45 -6.88
N VAL A 39 -4.50 -5.99 -7.92
CA VAL A 39 -4.03 -7.17 -8.65
C VAL A 39 -3.53 -6.73 -10.02
N ALA A 40 -2.40 -7.30 -10.45
CA ALA A 40 -1.75 -6.95 -11.71
C ALA A 40 -2.68 -7.06 -12.94
N GLU A 41 -2.37 -6.28 -13.97
CA GLU A 41 -3.22 -6.05 -15.16
C GLU A 41 -3.77 -7.32 -15.81
N SER A 42 -3.00 -8.39 -15.84
CA SER A 42 -3.41 -9.63 -16.51
C SER A 42 -4.12 -10.64 -15.60
N ASP A 43 -4.44 -10.27 -14.35
CA ASP A 43 -4.97 -11.18 -13.33
C ASP A 43 -6.31 -10.69 -12.72
N ALA A 44 -7.35 -11.51 -12.93
CA ALA A 44 -8.73 -11.27 -12.48
C ALA A 44 -9.05 -11.90 -11.10
N HIS A 45 -8.09 -12.52 -10.41
CA HIS A 45 -8.34 -13.23 -9.15
C HIS A 45 -8.53 -12.26 -7.97
N VAL A 46 -9.78 -11.86 -7.74
CA VAL A 46 -10.15 -10.89 -6.68
C VAL A 46 -10.30 -11.49 -5.27
N VAL A 47 -10.38 -12.81 -5.12
CA VAL A 47 -10.72 -13.44 -3.83
C VAL A 47 -9.63 -13.19 -2.77
N ALA A 48 -8.37 -13.41 -3.12
CA ALA A 48 -7.25 -13.13 -2.23
C ALA A 48 -7.12 -11.63 -1.93
N ASN A 49 -7.42 -10.78 -2.92
CA ASN A 49 -7.38 -9.33 -2.80
C ASN A 49 -8.35 -8.82 -1.71
N LYS A 50 -9.60 -9.28 -1.74
CA LYS A 50 -10.61 -8.93 -0.71
C LYS A 50 -10.25 -9.45 0.68
N LEU A 51 -9.60 -10.61 0.77
CA LEU A 51 -9.15 -11.16 2.06
C LEU A 51 -8.01 -10.31 2.64
N ILE A 52 -7.07 -9.88 1.81
CA ILE A 52 -5.95 -9.02 2.19
C ILE A 52 -6.48 -7.65 2.65
N GLU A 53 -7.41 -7.05 1.90
CA GLU A 53 -8.11 -5.82 2.28
C GLU A 53 -8.73 -5.93 3.67
N ALA A 54 -9.60 -6.92 3.89
CA ALA A 54 -10.27 -7.11 5.18
C ALA A 54 -9.26 -7.32 6.34
N ARG A 55 -8.13 -8.00 6.08
CA ARG A 55 -7.11 -8.24 7.11
C ARG A 55 -6.29 -6.98 7.45
N LEU A 56 -6.01 -6.14 6.46
CA LEU A 56 -5.35 -4.84 6.64
C LEU A 56 -6.25 -3.87 7.41
N GLU A 57 -7.53 -3.78 7.03
CA GLU A 57 -8.53 -3.00 7.74
C GLU A 57 -8.67 -3.45 9.20
N ALA A 58 -8.75 -4.76 9.44
CA ALA A 58 -8.79 -5.34 10.79
C ALA A 58 -7.53 -5.03 11.61
N SER A 59 -6.41 -4.69 10.95
CA SER A 59 -5.15 -4.29 11.57
C SER A 59 -5.03 -2.76 11.74
N GLY A 60 -6.05 -1.99 11.37
CA GLY A 60 -6.12 -0.54 11.53
C GLY A 60 -5.48 0.27 10.39
N TYR A 61 -5.31 -0.32 9.21
CA TYR A 61 -4.87 0.39 8.01
C TYR A 61 -6.08 0.87 7.20
N GLU A 62 -5.94 2.03 6.57
CA GLU A 62 -6.84 2.45 5.49
C GLU A 62 -6.40 1.76 4.21
N VAL A 63 -7.33 1.17 3.45
CA VAL A 63 -6.98 0.44 2.23
C VAL A 63 -7.57 1.12 1.00
N VAL A 64 -6.70 1.49 0.06
CA VAL A 64 -7.11 1.98 -1.26
C VAL A 64 -7.03 0.79 -2.21
N ASN A 65 -8.15 0.08 -2.33
CA ASN A 65 -8.23 -1.11 -3.18
C ASN A 65 -8.61 -0.73 -4.63
N LEU A 66 -7.65 -0.86 -5.54
CA LEU A 66 -7.81 -0.60 -6.98
C LEU A 66 -8.50 -1.76 -7.72
N GLY A 67 -8.72 -2.89 -7.04
CA GLY A 67 -9.38 -4.07 -7.61
C GLY A 67 -8.42 -4.97 -8.37
N ALA A 68 -8.89 -5.55 -9.46
CA ALA A 68 -8.13 -6.46 -10.30
C ALA A 68 -7.95 -5.92 -11.70
N CYS A 69 -7.00 -6.50 -12.44
CA CYS A 69 -6.58 -6.00 -13.75
C CYS A 69 -6.13 -4.53 -13.70
N THR A 70 -5.40 -4.14 -12.66
CA THR A 70 -4.97 -2.76 -12.44
C THR A 70 -3.65 -2.46 -13.16
N PRO A 71 -3.59 -1.48 -14.07
CA PRO A 71 -2.34 -1.08 -14.73
C PRO A 71 -1.43 -0.31 -13.76
N LEU A 72 -0.11 -0.36 -13.99
CA LEU A 72 0.88 0.35 -13.16
C LEU A 72 0.61 1.85 -13.00
N SER A 73 0.04 2.49 -14.02
CA SER A 73 -0.31 3.91 -13.95
C SER A 73 -1.35 4.23 -12.88
N GLU A 74 -2.30 3.31 -12.63
CA GLU A 74 -3.33 3.50 -11.59
C GLU A 74 -2.73 3.38 -10.20
N PHE A 75 -1.76 2.48 -9.98
CA PHE A 75 -1.00 2.44 -8.72
C PHE A 75 -0.25 3.76 -8.47
N GLY A 76 0.38 4.32 -9.50
CA GLY A 76 1.06 5.61 -9.41
C GLY A 76 0.12 6.77 -9.11
N GLN A 77 -1.04 6.83 -9.78
CA GLN A 77 -2.07 7.84 -9.52
C GLN A 77 -2.69 7.70 -8.12
N ALA A 78 -2.91 6.46 -7.67
CA ALA A 78 -3.38 6.19 -6.31
C ALA A 78 -2.36 6.70 -5.29
N TYR A 79 -1.06 6.49 -5.53
CA TYR A 79 -0.01 7.04 -4.67
C TYR A 79 0.06 8.57 -4.71
N GLU A 80 -0.13 9.18 -5.87
CA GLU A 80 -0.19 10.64 -6.00
C GLU A 80 -1.36 11.25 -5.20
N ASN A 81 -2.50 10.55 -5.15
CA ASN A 81 -3.67 10.94 -4.35
C ASN A 81 -3.51 10.62 -2.85
N HIS A 82 -2.67 9.64 -2.51
CA HIS A 82 -2.43 9.15 -1.15
C HIS A 82 -0.92 9.06 -0.84
N PRO A 83 -0.19 10.19 -0.84
CA PRO A 83 1.28 10.20 -0.69
C PRO A 83 1.74 9.71 0.69
N GLU A 84 0.85 9.68 1.68
CA GLU A 84 1.06 9.10 3.02
C GLU A 84 1.05 7.58 3.05
N SER A 85 0.80 6.93 1.90
CA SER A 85 0.73 5.47 1.81
C SER A 85 2.02 4.81 2.31
N VAL A 86 1.87 3.81 3.17
CA VAL A 86 2.98 3.10 3.80
C VAL A 86 3.47 1.90 2.98
N ALA A 87 2.69 1.45 2.00
CA ALA A 87 3.06 0.40 1.05
C ALA A 87 2.13 0.38 -0.17
N ILE A 88 2.65 -0.12 -1.28
CA ILE A 88 1.87 -0.56 -2.45
C ILE A 88 1.96 -2.09 -2.51
N LEU A 89 0.83 -2.77 -2.48
CA LEU A 89 0.71 -4.22 -2.57
C LEU A 89 0.16 -4.61 -3.94
N ILE A 90 0.90 -5.45 -4.66
CA ILE A 90 0.49 -5.95 -5.98
C ILE A 90 0.39 -7.47 -5.96
N GLY A 91 -0.82 -7.98 -6.14
CA GLY A 91 -1.10 -9.42 -6.28
C GLY A 91 -0.92 -9.92 -7.71
N THR A 92 -0.35 -11.13 -7.86
CA THR A 92 -0.23 -11.82 -9.16
C THR A 92 -0.19 -13.34 -8.99
N LEU A 93 -1.10 -14.07 -9.64
CA LEU A 93 -1.22 -15.53 -9.62
C LEU A 93 -1.01 -16.18 -10.99
N ASN A 94 -1.02 -15.39 -12.06
CA ASN A 94 -1.00 -15.89 -13.44
C ASN A 94 0.41 -16.11 -14.02
N GLY A 95 1.47 -15.71 -13.29
CA GLY A 95 2.86 -15.86 -13.72
C GLY A 95 3.36 -14.80 -14.72
N HIS A 96 2.58 -13.76 -15.01
CA HIS A 96 2.96 -12.65 -15.93
C HIS A 96 3.55 -11.43 -15.23
N ALA A 97 3.85 -11.54 -13.94
CA ALA A 97 4.45 -10.46 -13.13
C ALA A 97 5.64 -9.74 -13.81
N LEU A 98 6.47 -10.45 -14.58
CA LEU A 98 7.60 -9.83 -15.28
C LEU A 98 7.19 -8.89 -16.41
N GLN A 99 6.08 -9.17 -17.07
CA GLN A 99 5.56 -8.34 -18.14
C GLN A 99 4.79 -7.17 -17.54
N ASP A 100 3.88 -7.45 -16.61
CA ASP A 100 3.02 -6.44 -16.00
C ASP A 100 3.82 -5.42 -15.17
N LEU A 101 4.97 -5.82 -14.63
CA LEU A 101 5.84 -4.96 -13.80
C LEU A 101 7.10 -4.48 -14.52
N SER A 102 7.15 -4.56 -15.87
CA SER A 102 8.34 -4.13 -16.63
C SER A 102 8.68 -2.65 -16.43
N ASP A 103 7.64 -1.81 -16.30
CA ASP A 103 7.77 -0.35 -16.20
C ASP A 103 7.68 0.16 -14.76
N LEU A 104 7.84 -0.72 -13.76
CA LEU A 104 7.68 -0.39 -12.35
C LEU A 104 8.64 0.72 -11.90
N LEU A 105 9.93 0.65 -12.27
CA LEU A 105 10.91 1.70 -11.95
C LEU A 105 10.51 3.06 -12.54
N TRP A 106 10.01 3.04 -13.77
CA TRP A 106 9.57 4.26 -14.43
C TRP A 106 8.34 4.85 -13.74
N MET A 107 7.38 4.01 -13.33
CA MET A 107 6.24 4.42 -12.51
C MET A 107 6.69 5.03 -11.19
N LYS A 108 7.57 4.36 -10.43
CA LYS A 108 8.11 4.87 -9.16
C LYS A 108 8.78 6.24 -9.33
N GLN A 109 9.55 6.42 -10.39
CA GLN A 109 10.20 7.71 -10.70
C GLN A 109 9.19 8.78 -11.10
N LYS A 110 8.23 8.46 -11.97
CA LYS A 110 7.24 9.42 -12.48
C LYS A 110 6.34 9.98 -11.38
N PHE A 111 5.90 9.12 -10.45
CA PHE A 111 5.00 9.49 -9.36
C PHE A 111 5.71 9.72 -8.02
N ALA A 112 7.06 9.77 -8.03
CA ALA A 112 7.89 9.95 -6.83
C ALA A 112 7.52 9.01 -5.66
N VAL A 113 7.31 7.73 -5.98
CA VAL A 113 6.89 6.71 -5.00
C VAL A 113 8.01 6.43 -4.01
N ASN A 114 7.78 6.76 -2.74
CA ASN A 114 8.75 6.59 -1.64
C ASN A 114 8.39 5.46 -0.66
N CYS A 115 7.27 4.78 -0.90
CA CYS A 115 6.84 3.62 -0.11
C CYS A 115 7.24 2.30 -0.81
N PRO A 116 7.29 1.18 -0.06
CA PRO A 116 7.77 -0.08 -0.60
C PRO A 116 6.68 -0.67 -1.50
N VAL A 117 7.10 -1.17 -2.65
CA VAL A 117 6.27 -1.95 -3.55
C VAL A 117 6.51 -3.43 -3.24
N ILE A 118 5.49 -4.07 -2.67
CA ILE A 118 5.52 -5.47 -2.28
C ILE A 118 4.67 -6.26 -3.28
N VAL A 119 5.26 -7.33 -3.83
CA VAL A 119 4.56 -8.20 -4.78
C VAL A 119 4.31 -9.55 -4.11
N GLY A 120 3.07 -10.03 -4.20
CA GLY A 120 2.67 -11.32 -3.65
C GLY A 120 1.97 -12.20 -4.67
N GLY A 121 1.92 -13.50 -4.39
CA GLY A 121 1.19 -14.49 -5.14
C GLY A 121 2.09 -15.56 -5.79
N LYS A 122 1.60 -16.17 -6.88
CA LYS A 122 2.23 -17.33 -7.50
C LYS A 122 3.08 -16.91 -8.69
N LEU A 123 4.37 -16.69 -8.44
CA LEU A 123 5.34 -16.25 -9.44
C LEU A 123 5.82 -17.35 -10.40
N GLY A 124 5.43 -18.63 -10.18
CA GLY A 124 5.81 -19.72 -11.06
C GLY A 124 5.22 -21.07 -10.67
N LEU A 125 5.27 -22.02 -11.61
CA LEU A 125 4.74 -23.39 -11.43
C LEU A 125 5.74 -24.36 -10.77
N SER A 126 7.01 -23.95 -10.64
CA SER A 126 8.08 -24.75 -10.03
C SER A 126 9.01 -23.84 -9.21
N PRO A 127 9.60 -24.32 -8.10
CA PRO A 127 10.45 -23.50 -7.23
C PRO A 127 11.59 -22.76 -7.97
N GLY A 128 12.32 -23.45 -8.86
CA GLY A 128 13.42 -22.83 -9.62
C GLY A 128 12.99 -21.71 -10.57
N LYS A 129 11.80 -21.82 -11.18
CA LYS A 129 11.23 -20.75 -12.02
C LYS A 129 10.75 -19.57 -11.16
N ALA A 130 10.08 -19.85 -10.05
CA ALA A 130 9.60 -18.81 -9.13
C ALA A 130 10.77 -17.98 -8.56
N GLN A 131 11.87 -18.64 -8.20
CA GLN A 131 13.08 -17.96 -7.72
C GLN A 131 13.68 -17.03 -8.78
N ARG A 132 13.79 -17.49 -10.04
CA ARG A 132 14.34 -16.68 -11.14
C ARG A 132 13.46 -15.47 -11.47
N VAL A 133 12.14 -15.67 -11.50
CA VAL A 133 11.15 -14.59 -11.69
C VAL A 133 11.27 -13.59 -10.55
N GLY A 134 11.30 -14.07 -9.31
CA GLY A 134 11.43 -13.23 -8.12
C GLY A 134 12.70 -12.37 -8.14
N GLN A 135 13.85 -12.97 -8.43
CA GLN A 135 15.10 -12.21 -8.52
C GLN A 135 15.06 -11.13 -9.60
N THR A 136 14.41 -11.42 -10.72
CA THR A 136 14.25 -10.45 -11.81
C THR A 136 13.34 -9.29 -11.40
N LEU A 137 12.27 -9.56 -10.64
CA LEU A 137 11.37 -8.53 -10.11
C LEU A 137 12.07 -7.61 -9.11
N LEU A 138 12.88 -8.16 -8.19
CA LEU A 138 13.67 -7.38 -7.25
C LEU A 138 14.63 -6.43 -7.98
N ASN A 139 15.31 -6.93 -9.01
CA ASN A 139 16.20 -6.11 -9.84
C ASN A 139 15.47 -5.03 -10.64
N ARG A 140 14.14 -5.14 -10.80
CA ARG A 140 13.26 -4.20 -11.51
C ARG A 140 12.49 -3.28 -10.58
N GLY A 141 12.92 -3.14 -9.33
CA GLY A 141 12.39 -2.13 -8.41
C GLY A 141 11.25 -2.58 -7.49
N VAL A 142 10.94 -3.88 -7.49
CA VAL A 142 10.13 -4.49 -6.42
C VAL A 142 10.98 -4.54 -5.15
N ASP A 143 10.45 -4.05 -4.03
CA ASP A 143 11.19 -3.94 -2.79
C ASP A 143 11.14 -5.24 -1.96
N ALA A 144 10.04 -5.99 -2.06
CA ALA A 144 9.88 -7.27 -1.39
C ALA A 144 8.94 -8.23 -2.12
N LEU A 145 9.18 -9.53 -1.96
CA LEU A 145 8.30 -10.61 -2.43
C LEU A 145 7.74 -11.34 -1.22
N ILE A 146 6.44 -11.18 -0.96
CA ILE A 146 5.80 -11.70 0.24
C ILE A 146 4.45 -12.32 -0.13
N ASN A 147 4.24 -13.57 0.26
CA ASN A 147 3.03 -14.34 -0.07
C ASN A 147 2.06 -14.52 1.10
N ASP A 148 2.50 -14.20 2.33
CA ASP A 148 1.69 -14.25 3.53
C ASP A 148 1.35 -12.83 3.99
N ILE A 149 0.06 -12.59 4.28
CA ILE A 149 -0.40 -11.29 4.76
C ILE A 149 0.17 -10.95 6.14
N GLU A 150 0.43 -11.94 7.00
CA GLU A 150 1.03 -11.67 8.31
C GLU A 150 2.49 -11.20 8.18
N ASP A 151 3.21 -11.71 7.18
CA ASP A 151 4.56 -11.24 6.85
C ASP A 151 4.52 -9.84 6.25
N VAL A 152 3.50 -9.52 5.43
CA VAL A 152 3.28 -8.15 4.92
C VAL A 152 3.03 -7.18 6.07
N LEU A 153 2.12 -7.53 7.00
CA LEU A 153 1.83 -6.73 8.18
C LEU A 153 3.09 -6.52 9.03
N SER A 154 3.86 -7.58 9.25
CA SER A 154 5.14 -7.50 9.96
C SER A 154 6.13 -6.56 9.24
N TYR A 155 6.23 -6.66 7.92
CA TYR A 155 7.11 -5.83 7.10
C TYR A 155 6.74 -4.35 7.19
N ILE A 156 5.46 -4.00 7.04
CA ILE A 156 5.00 -2.60 7.10
C ILE A 156 4.97 -2.04 8.52
N GLN A 157 4.86 -2.88 9.56
CA GLN A 157 4.90 -2.46 10.96
C GLN A 157 6.33 -2.21 11.45
N GLN A 158 7.30 -3.01 11.00
CA GLN A 158 8.70 -2.90 11.44
C GLN A 158 9.41 -1.65 10.90
N GLY A 159 8.85 -0.96 9.91
CA GLY A 159 9.23 0.42 9.56
C GLY A 159 10.69 0.62 9.15
N GLN A 160 11.44 -0.43 8.79
CA GLN A 160 12.85 -0.34 8.44
C GLN A 160 13.14 -0.87 7.04
N TYR A 161 13.33 0.06 6.12
CA TYR A 161 14.10 -0.13 4.90
C TYR A 161 15.56 -0.38 5.27
N GLY A 162 15.96 -1.64 5.28
CA GLY A 162 17.34 -2.02 5.54
C GLY A 162 17.54 -3.52 5.58
N LEU A 163 18.00 -4.06 4.46
CA LEU A 163 18.81 -5.29 4.33
C LEU A 163 18.11 -6.64 4.58
N ALA A 164 17.96 -7.35 3.45
CA ALA A 164 18.29 -8.76 3.26
C ALA A 164 17.94 -9.76 4.38
N LYS A 165 16.95 -10.60 4.11
CA LYS A 165 16.93 -11.97 4.64
C LYS A 165 17.08 -12.97 3.50
N THR A 166 18.33 -13.17 3.10
CA THR A 166 18.81 -14.49 2.67
C THR A 166 19.41 -15.16 3.89
N GLY A 167 18.70 -16.15 4.42
CA GLY A 167 19.16 -17.12 5.41
C GLY A 167 18.56 -18.47 5.05
#